data_AF-A0A9P7GPB0-F1
#
_entry.id   AF-A0A9P7GPB0-F1
#
_cell.length_a   1.000
_cell.length_b   1.000
_cell.length_c   1.000
_cell.angle_alpha   90.00
_cell.angle_beta   90.00
_cell.angle_gamma   90.00
#
_symmetry.space_group_name_H-M   'P 1'
#
loop_
_entity.id
_entity.type
_entity.pdbx_description
1 polymer ?
#
loop_
_entity_poly.entity_id
_entity_poly.type
_entity_poly.pdbx_seq_one_letter_code
_entity_poly.pdbx_strand_id
1 'polypeptide(L)'
;MMHFPRSIYLFGSPNGLCSSITESKHIKAVKEPWRRSNRFDALPQMLQTISRLEKMAAIQRKFSQQGMMAGSTASYTEMVLAGGAPQPQALIPAAEDEDDDDLGPLEGPKVLSSVKLAKTQERQYSRFLDELALEFGQPRFPEAFRRFLWDQMNPNAEIPSSLVPLTDCPGFSGKIHVYHSAVARFYAPSDLCGARGMYRERIRSHPNWRGKYPRHDTVFIETDADLPGMQGMVIGRVLLFFSFKFHDEEFSCALVNWLVPVGDRPDDETGLWVVKPEFVGNQRSVAVVHVDSIVRGAHLLPIYGTAGLPEDFHFSQALDVFRAYFINSYVDHHTHEFLATP
;
A
#
# COMPACT_ATOMS: atom_id res chain seq x y z
N MET A 1 -27.10 -1.57 24.37
CA MET A 1 -25.96 -2.42 23.94
C MET A 1 -26.32 -3.56 22.99
N MET A 2 -27.60 -3.89 22.73
CA MET A 2 -27.96 -5.02 21.85
C MET A 2 -27.78 -4.79 20.33
N HIS A 3 -27.52 -3.56 19.88
CA HIS A 3 -27.35 -3.26 18.46
C HIS A 3 -25.91 -3.44 17.95
N PHE A 4 -24.90 -3.34 18.83
CA PHE A 4 -23.50 -3.43 18.41
C PHE A 4 -23.11 -4.76 17.76
N PRO A 5 -23.57 -5.93 18.24
CA PRO A 5 -23.27 -7.20 17.56
C PRO A 5 -23.77 -7.18 16.11
N ARG A 6 -25.02 -6.76 15.90
CA ARG A 6 -25.61 -6.66 14.56
C ARG A 6 -24.86 -5.66 13.67
N SER A 7 -24.48 -4.51 14.19
CA SER A 7 -23.70 -3.51 13.45
C SER A 7 -22.32 -4.04 13.05
N ILE A 8 -21.63 -4.77 13.95
CA ILE A 8 -20.31 -5.34 13.66
C ILE A 8 -20.40 -6.39 12.55
N TYR A 9 -21.41 -7.27 12.59
CA TYR A 9 -21.61 -8.26 11.51
C TYR A 9 -21.91 -7.60 10.16
N LEU A 10 -22.73 -6.54 10.14
CA LEU A 10 -23.14 -5.89 8.90
C LEU A 10 -22.11 -4.92 8.33
N PHE A 11 -21.37 -4.21 9.20
CA PHE A 11 -20.56 -3.04 8.80
C PHE A 11 -19.10 -3.12 9.26
N GLY A 12 -18.68 -4.25 9.85
CA GLY A 12 -17.33 -4.43 10.39
C GLY A 12 -16.98 -3.48 11.54
N SER A 13 -17.96 -2.74 12.08
CA SER A 13 -17.75 -1.73 13.11
C SER A 13 -19.01 -1.49 13.95
N PRO A 14 -18.88 -1.03 15.22
CA PRO A 14 -20.02 -0.80 16.10
C PRO A 14 -21.04 0.23 15.59
N ASN A 15 -20.57 1.26 14.88
CA ASN A 15 -21.37 2.41 14.44
C ASN A 15 -21.19 2.76 12.95
N GLY A 16 -20.57 1.89 12.13
CA GLY A 16 -20.15 2.28 10.77
C GLY A 16 -18.97 3.25 10.75
N LEU A 17 -18.34 3.50 11.91
CA LEU A 17 -17.21 4.41 12.07
C LEU A 17 -16.05 3.63 12.71
N CYS A 18 -14.86 3.76 12.14
CA CYS A 18 -13.61 3.22 12.70
C CYS A 18 -12.84 4.33 13.43
N SER A 19 -12.08 3.97 14.47
CA SER A 19 -11.21 4.92 15.18
C SER A 19 -10.16 5.53 14.26
N SER A 20 -9.81 4.90 13.13
CA SER A 20 -8.91 5.46 12.12
C SER A 20 -9.38 6.84 11.60
N ILE A 21 -10.69 7.06 11.50
CA ILE A 21 -11.29 8.33 11.05
C ILE A 21 -10.96 9.44 12.05
N THR A 22 -11.22 9.21 13.34
CA THR A 22 -10.97 10.22 14.39
C THR A 22 -9.48 10.32 14.75
N GLU A 23 -8.74 9.22 14.67
CA GLU A 23 -7.32 9.15 14.99
C GLU A 23 -6.45 9.84 13.94
N SER A 24 -6.75 9.70 12.65
CA SER A 24 -5.99 10.35 11.56
C SER A 24 -5.90 11.87 11.73
N LYS A 25 -6.93 12.50 12.30
CA LYS A 25 -6.91 13.94 12.62
C LYS A 25 -6.53 14.24 14.07
N HIS A 26 -6.56 13.27 14.97
CA HIS A 26 -6.22 13.51 16.38
C HIS A 26 -4.79 14.01 16.56
N ILE A 27 -3.84 13.62 15.71
CA ILE A 27 -2.48 14.16 15.76
C ILE A 27 -2.48 15.66 15.40
N LYS A 28 -2.92 16.00 14.18
CA LYS A 28 -2.89 17.37 13.64
C LYS A 28 -3.86 18.34 14.30
N ALA A 29 -5.02 17.87 14.75
CA ALA A 29 -6.05 18.68 15.38
C ALA A 29 -5.91 18.76 16.91
N VAL A 30 -5.25 17.80 17.55
CA VAL A 30 -5.14 17.75 19.03
C VAL A 30 -3.70 17.71 19.51
N LYS A 31 -2.93 16.66 19.18
CA LYS A 31 -1.57 16.49 19.75
C LYS A 31 -0.61 17.61 19.37
N GLU A 32 -0.58 18.00 18.10
CA GLU A 32 0.30 19.07 17.61
C GLU A 32 -0.09 20.45 18.15
N PRO A 33 -1.36 20.91 18.06
CA PRO A 33 -1.78 22.17 18.68
C PRO A 33 -1.55 22.18 20.18
N TRP A 34 -1.78 21.06 20.88
CA TRP A 34 -1.48 20.94 22.31
C TRP A 34 0.01 21.12 22.60
N ARG A 35 0.90 20.46 21.82
CA ARG A 35 2.37 20.64 21.94
C ARG A 35 2.81 22.08 21.68
N ARG A 36 2.12 22.80 20.78
CA ARG A 36 2.39 24.20 20.43
C ARG A 36 1.77 25.21 21.42
N SER A 37 0.81 24.78 22.23
CA SER A 37 0.18 25.61 23.26
C SER A 37 1.07 25.74 24.50
N ASN A 38 0.78 26.73 25.34
CA ASN A 38 1.42 26.85 26.65
C ASN A 38 0.90 25.84 27.70
N ARG A 39 -0.05 24.96 27.33
CA ARG A 39 -0.72 23.95 28.20
C ARG A 39 -1.56 24.52 29.35
N PHE A 40 -1.74 25.84 29.42
CA PHE A 40 -2.60 26.52 30.39
C PHE A 40 -3.75 27.18 29.66
N ASP A 41 -4.99 26.77 29.96
CA ASP A 41 -6.18 27.14 29.18
C ASP A 41 -5.92 27.00 27.67
N ALA A 42 -5.51 25.79 27.27
CA ALA A 42 -4.96 25.54 25.95
C ALA A 42 -6.01 25.51 24.84
N LEU A 43 -7.29 25.27 25.17
CA LEU A 43 -8.34 25.05 24.18
C LEU A 43 -8.50 26.24 23.20
N PRO A 44 -8.59 27.50 23.66
CA PRO A 44 -8.62 28.66 22.75
C PRO A 44 -7.38 28.77 21.86
N GLN A 45 -6.20 28.47 22.40
CA GLN A 45 -4.92 28.51 21.66
C GLN A 45 -4.85 27.42 20.59
N MET A 46 -5.32 26.22 20.93
CA MET A 46 -5.41 25.09 20.01
C MET A 46 -6.36 25.42 18.86
N LEU A 47 -7.56 25.92 19.15
CA LEU A 47 -8.56 26.33 18.15
C LEU A 47 -8.01 27.42 17.22
N GLN A 48 -7.31 28.41 17.77
CA GLN A 48 -6.68 29.47 16.97
C GLN A 48 -5.58 28.92 16.05
N THR A 49 -4.80 27.96 16.55
CA THR A 49 -3.74 27.29 15.77
C THR A 49 -4.34 26.50 14.61
N ILE A 50 -5.37 25.69 14.88
CA ILE A 50 -6.09 24.93 13.84
C ILE A 50 -6.65 25.88 12.78
N SER A 51 -7.35 26.94 13.20
CA SER A 51 -7.92 27.92 12.27
C SER A 51 -6.85 28.61 11.41
N ARG A 52 -5.69 28.93 11.98
CA ARG A 52 -4.57 29.51 11.20
C ARG A 52 -4.03 28.51 10.18
N LEU A 53 -3.83 27.25 10.57
CA LEU A 53 -3.35 26.20 9.67
C LEU A 53 -4.33 25.96 8.52
N GLU A 54 -5.63 25.90 8.81
CA GLU A 54 -6.68 25.76 7.78
C GLU A 54 -6.69 26.94 6.81
N LYS A 55 -6.56 28.18 7.32
CA LYS A 55 -6.48 29.38 6.48
C LYS A 55 -5.24 29.38 5.59
N MET A 56 -4.09 28.98 6.12
CA MET A 56 -2.86 28.86 5.31
C MET A 56 -3.02 27.80 4.23
N ALA A 57 -3.56 26.62 4.56
CA ALA A 57 -3.81 25.56 3.60
C ALA A 57 -4.81 25.98 2.49
N ALA A 58 -5.85 26.75 2.84
CA ALA A 58 -6.78 27.31 1.87
C ALA A 58 -6.12 28.33 0.92
N ILE A 59 -5.30 29.23 1.45
CA ILE A 59 -4.56 30.23 0.65
C ILE A 59 -3.53 29.55 -0.23
N GLN A 60 -2.79 28.56 0.28
CA GLN A 60 -1.80 27.81 -0.48
C GLN A 60 -2.43 27.07 -1.67
N ARG A 61 -3.62 26.48 -1.48
CA ARG A 61 -4.39 25.87 -2.57
C ARG A 61 -4.75 26.91 -3.65
N LYS A 62 -5.24 28.08 -3.24
CA LYS A 62 -5.58 29.18 -4.17
C LYS A 62 -4.36 29.63 -4.98
N PHE A 63 -3.21 29.83 -4.33
CA PHE A 63 -1.97 30.23 -5.02
C PHE A 63 -1.43 29.12 -5.92
N SER A 64 -1.55 27.86 -5.53
CA SER A 64 -1.16 26.72 -6.37
C SER A 64 -2.02 26.63 -7.63
N GLN A 65 -3.35 26.80 -7.52
CA GLN A 65 -4.26 26.87 -8.67
C GLN A 65 -3.93 28.01 -9.63
N GLN A 66 -3.45 29.13 -9.09
CA GLN A 66 -3.02 30.28 -9.89
C GLN A 66 -1.60 30.12 -10.47
N GLY A 67 -0.93 28.97 -10.26
CA GLY A 67 0.44 28.73 -10.71
C GLY A 67 1.51 29.53 -9.95
N MET A 68 1.15 30.19 -8.84
CA MET A 68 2.04 31.07 -8.08
C MET A 68 3.03 30.31 -7.19
N MET A 69 2.79 29.02 -6.97
CA MET A 69 3.64 28.14 -6.16
C MET A 69 4.48 27.18 -7.02
N ALA A 70 4.51 27.38 -8.34
CA ALA A 70 5.23 26.50 -9.27
C ALA A 70 6.72 26.90 -9.37
N GLY A 71 7.60 25.91 -9.17
CA GLY A 71 9.05 26.09 -9.25
C GLY A 71 9.66 26.64 -7.97
N SER A 72 10.89 27.16 -8.08
CA SER A 72 11.58 27.81 -6.97
C SER A 72 11.17 29.27 -6.84
N THR A 73 11.39 29.87 -5.66
CA THR A 73 11.23 31.32 -5.48
C THR A 73 12.05 32.12 -6.48
N ALA A 74 13.28 31.67 -6.79
CA ALA A 74 14.16 32.30 -7.77
C ALA A 74 13.56 32.29 -9.19
N SER A 75 13.09 31.13 -9.66
CA SER A 75 12.47 31.01 -10.99
C SER A 75 11.17 31.81 -11.10
N TYR A 76 10.38 31.86 -10.02
CA TYR A 76 9.18 32.68 -9.98
C TYR A 76 9.53 34.18 -10.06
N THR A 77 10.53 34.63 -9.32
CA THR A 77 10.98 36.04 -9.38
C THR A 77 11.54 36.40 -10.75
N GLU A 78 12.29 35.52 -11.38
CA GLU A 78 12.83 35.73 -12.72
C GLU A 78 11.71 35.87 -13.77
N MET A 79 10.70 35.00 -13.71
CA MET A 79 9.51 35.08 -14.57
C MET A 79 8.79 36.41 -14.44
N VAL A 80 8.55 36.87 -13.20
CA VAL A 80 7.86 38.15 -12.95
C VAL A 80 8.71 39.34 -13.41
N LEU A 81 10.03 39.31 -13.18
CA LEU A 81 10.96 40.36 -13.65
C LEU A 81 11.07 40.41 -15.18
N ALA A 82 10.92 39.27 -15.86
CA ALA A 82 10.82 39.20 -17.31
C ALA A 82 9.46 39.66 -17.88
N GLY A 83 8.54 40.15 -17.02
CA GLY A 83 7.20 40.59 -17.42
C GLY A 83 6.20 39.45 -17.65
N GLY A 84 6.56 38.22 -17.29
CA GLY A 84 5.68 37.05 -17.35
C GLY A 84 4.67 37.02 -16.20
N ALA A 85 3.56 36.32 -16.41
CA ALA A 85 2.56 36.06 -15.39
C ALA A 85 2.44 34.54 -15.14
N PRO A 86 2.22 34.10 -13.88
CA PRO A 86 1.97 32.70 -13.59
C PRO A 86 0.70 32.25 -14.31
N GLN A 87 0.80 31.13 -15.02
CA GLN A 87 -0.33 30.56 -15.72
C GLN A 87 -1.08 29.60 -14.80
N PRO A 88 -2.44 29.61 -14.81
CA PRO A 88 -3.22 28.63 -14.09
C PRO A 88 -2.81 27.21 -14.54
N GLN A 89 -2.37 26.39 -13.60
CA GLN A 89 -2.07 24.99 -13.89
C GLN A 89 -3.35 24.17 -13.75
N ALA A 90 -3.60 23.26 -14.69
CA ALA A 90 -4.54 22.17 -14.46
C ALA A 90 -4.13 21.46 -13.18
N LEU A 91 -5.08 21.16 -12.30
CA LEU A 91 -4.87 20.51 -11.01
C LEU A 91 -3.99 19.25 -11.18
N ILE A 92 -2.67 19.40 -11.05
CA ILE A 92 -1.84 18.32 -10.56
C ILE A 92 -2.19 18.30 -9.08
N PRO A 93 -2.78 17.21 -8.54
CA PRO A 93 -3.02 17.14 -7.11
C PRO A 93 -1.72 17.51 -6.43
N ALA A 94 -1.78 18.54 -5.58
CA ALA A 94 -0.62 19.01 -4.85
C ALA A 94 0.13 17.78 -4.33
N ALA A 95 1.44 17.77 -4.44
CA ALA A 95 2.23 16.85 -3.65
C ALA A 95 1.88 17.17 -2.19
N GLU A 96 0.86 16.50 -1.65
CA GLU A 96 0.57 16.52 -0.24
C GLU A 96 1.87 16.10 0.42
N ASP A 97 2.32 16.88 1.41
CA ASP A 97 3.43 16.50 2.27
C ASP A 97 3.11 15.10 2.82
N GLU A 98 3.77 14.10 2.23
CA GLU A 98 3.58 12.65 2.43
C GLU A 98 4.15 12.17 3.78
N ASP A 99 4.41 13.10 4.70
CA ASP A 99 5.42 12.97 5.74
C ASP A 99 4.87 12.75 7.15
N ASP A 100 3.57 12.43 7.36
CA ASP A 100 3.20 11.95 8.71
C ASP A 100 1.98 11.05 8.87
N ASP A 101 1.08 10.93 7.88
CA ASP A 101 -0.10 10.07 8.02
C ASP A 101 -0.03 8.87 7.07
N ASP A 102 0.27 7.71 7.65
CA ASP A 102 0.32 6.38 7.01
C ASP A 102 -1.01 5.94 6.40
N LEU A 103 -2.11 6.51 6.91
CA LEU A 103 -3.49 6.20 6.57
C LEU A 103 -4.31 7.49 6.62
N GLY A 104 -5.21 7.71 5.65
CA GLY A 104 -6.13 8.84 5.74
C GLY A 104 -6.90 9.18 4.47
N PRO A 105 -7.92 10.05 4.60
CA PRO A 105 -8.73 10.51 3.48
C PRO A 105 -7.93 11.40 2.53
N LEU A 106 -8.19 11.27 1.22
CA LEU A 106 -7.50 11.98 0.13
C LEU A 106 -8.48 12.80 -0.72
N GLU A 107 -8.22 14.10 -0.94
CA GLU A 107 -9.02 14.87 -1.91
C GLU A 107 -8.58 14.51 -3.35
N GLY A 108 -9.41 13.80 -4.12
CA GLY A 108 -9.05 13.39 -5.49
C GLY A 108 -10.21 12.85 -6.36
N PRO A 109 -9.97 12.63 -7.67
CA PRO A 109 -10.92 11.92 -8.53
C PRO A 109 -11.15 10.50 -8.02
N LYS A 110 -12.37 9.97 -8.17
CA LYS A 110 -12.72 8.61 -7.74
C LYS A 110 -11.94 7.59 -8.59
N VAL A 111 -11.13 6.77 -7.94
CA VAL A 111 -10.41 5.65 -8.56
C VAL A 111 -10.73 4.39 -7.76
N LEU A 112 -11.07 3.29 -8.43
CA LEU A 112 -11.47 2.03 -7.78
C LEU A 112 -10.34 1.48 -6.89
N SER A 113 -9.15 1.33 -7.46
CA SER A 113 -7.90 1.19 -6.72
C SER A 113 -6.74 1.67 -7.59
N SER A 114 -5.69 2.21 -6.98
CA SER A 114 -4.42 2.48 -7.65
C SER A 114 -3.28 2.40 -6.65
N VAL A 115 -2.20 1.74 -7.04
CA VAL A 115 -0.99 1.64 -6.21
C VAL A 115 0.16 2.27 -6.96
N LYS A 116 0.94 3.11 -6.28
CA LYS A 116 2.12 3.75 -6.86
C LYS A 116 3.33 3.56 -5.97
N LEU A 117 4.48 3.31 -6.58
CA LEU A 117 5.75 3.30 -5.87
C LEU A 117 6.03 4.65 -5.20
N ALA A 118 6.79 4.62 -4.11
CA ALA A 118 7.25 5.85 -3.46
C ALA A 118 8.07 6.72 -4.43
N LYS A 119 8.04 8.04 -4.24
CA LYS A 119 8.78 8.99 -5.09
C LYS A 119 10.30 8.82 -4.99
N THR A 120 10.79 8.47 -3.81
CA THR A 120 12.23 8.35 -3.54
C THR A 120 12.67 6.91 -3.75
N GLN A 121 13.50 6.71 -4.76
CA GLN A 121 14.22 5.46 -4.98
C GLN A 121 15.37 5.29 -3.98
N GLU A 122 15.64 4.05 -3.61
CA GLU A 122 16.78 3.67 -2.80
C GLU A 122 18.03 3.53 -3.68
N ARG A 123 19.12 4.15 -3.23
CA ARG A 123 20.36 4.25 -4.02
C ARG A 123 21.48 3.34 -3.51
N GLN A 124 21.24 2.64 -2.40
CA GLN A 124 22.24 1.84 -1.70
C GLN A 124 22.39 0.42 -2.27
N TYR A 125 21.40 -0.05 -3.02
CA TYR A 125 21.37 -1.40 -3.58
C TYR A 125 22.00 -1.46 -4.97
N SER A 126 22.41 -2.66 -5.39
CA SER A 126 22.78 -2.91 -6.78
C SER A 126 21.61 -2.60 -7.73
N ARG A 127 21.94 -2.30 -8.99
CA ARG A 127 20.97 -2.06 -10.06
C ARG A 127 20.79 -3.25 -10.99
N PHE A 128 21.53 -4.33 -10.77
CA PHE A 128 21.52 -5.50 -11.63
C PHE A 128 20.74 -6.64 -10.98
N LEU A 129 20.00 -7.39 -11.79
CA LEU A 129 19.04 -8.39 -11.34
C LEU A 129 19.68 -9.50 -10.48
N ASP A 130 20.79 -10.07 -10.96
CA ASP A 130 21.47 -11.16 -10.26
C ASP A 130 22.11 -10.72 -8.94
N GLU A 131 22.68 -9.50 -8.92
CA GLU A 131 23.25 -8.92 -7.71
C GLU A 131 22.16 -8.58 -6.68
N LEU A 132 21.04 -8.01 -7.12
CA LEU A 132 19.87 -7.77 -6.28
C LEU A 132 19.28 -9.06 -5.69
N ALA A 133 19.21 -10.12 -6.50
CA ALA A 133 18.76 -11.43 -6.05
C ALA A 133 19.64 -11.96 -4.90
N LEU A 134 20.95 -11.75 -4.96
CA LEU A 134 21.89 -12.11 -3.90
C LEU A 134 21.72 -11.21 -2.66
N GLU A 135 21.64 -9.89 -2.84
CA GLU A 135 21.50 -8.91 -1.75
C GLU A 135 20.23 -9.15 -0.90
N PHE A 136 19.11 -9.49 -1.55
CA PHE A 136 17.83 -9.76 -0.87
C PHE A 136 17.62 -11.23 -0.49
N GLY A 137 18.60 -12.11 -0.77
CA GLY A 137 18.50 -13.54 -0.47
C GLY A 137 17.40 -14.26 -1.25
N GLN A 138 17.10 -13.81 -2.48
CA GLN A 138 16.06 -14.34 -3.36
C GLN A 138 16.67 -14.95 -4.63
N PRO A 139 17.22 -16.18 -4.58
CA PRO A 139 17.91 -16.79 -5.71
C PRO A 139 16.99 -17.06 -6.92
N ARG A 140 15.67 -17.17 -6.68
CA ARG A 140 14.66 -17.40 -7.72
C ARG A 140 14.10 -16.09 -8.30
N PHE A 141 14.58 -14.93 -7.85
CA PHE A 141 14.14 -13.65 -8.38
C PHE A 141 14.43 -13.51 -9.89
N PRO A 142 15.61 -13.89 -10.43
CA PRO A 142 15.85 -13.79 -11.87
C PRO A 142 14.92 -14.70 -12.70
N GLU A 143 14.63 -15.89 -12.20
CA GLU A 143 13.67 -16.83 -12.79
C GLU A 143 12.25 -16.22 -12.82
N ALA A 144 11.78 -15.69 -11.70
CA ALA A 144 10.46 -15.06 -11.60
C ALA A 144 10.34 -13.81 -12.49
N PHE A 145 11.40 -13.00 -12.56
CA PHE A 145 11.46 -11.81 -13.40
C PHE A 145 11.34 -12.14 -14.88
N ARG A 146 12.08 -13.15 -15.37
CA ARG A 146 12.04 -13.56 -16.78
C ARG A 146 10.69 -14.16 -17.17
N ARG A 147 10.05 -14.91 -16.27
CA ARG A 147 8.68 -15.40 -16.50
C ARG A 147 7.67 -14.27 -16.57
N PHE A 148 7.75 -13.30 -15.65
CA PHE A 148 6.93 -12.10 -15.70
C PHE A 148 7.07 -11.36 -17.03
N LEU A 149 8.30 -11.13 -17.51
CA LEU A 149 8.50 -10.51 -18.82
C LEU A 149 7.89 -11.32 -19.97
N TRP A 150 7.97 -12.65 -19.91
CA TRP A 150 7.34 -13.50 -20.91
C TRP A 150 5.81 -13.33 -20.91
N ASP A 151 5.19 -13.28 -19.73
CA ASP A 151 3.74 -13.05 -19.58
C ASP A 151 3.34 -11.67 -20.13
N GLN A 152 4.14 -10.62 -19.88
CA GLN A 152 3.89 -9.28 -20.44
C GLN A 152 4.01 -9.24 -21.97
N MET A 153 4.93 -10.02 -22.55
CA MET A 153 5.11 -10.09 -24.00
C MET A 153 4.07 -10.96 -24.71
N ASN A 154 3.40 -11.87 -23.98
CA ASN A 154 2.49 -12.86 -24.55
C ASN A 154 1.16 -12.90 -23.78
N PRO A 155 0.40 -11.79 -23.70
CA PRO A 155 -0.82 -11.72 -22.89
C PRO A 155 -1.93 -12.67 -23.36
N ASN A 156 -1.92 -13.07 -24.63
CA ASN A 156 -2.93 -13.98 -25.22
C ASN A 156 -2.43 -15.43 -25.34
N ALA A 157 -1.31 -15.78 -24.71
CA ALA A 157 -0.82 -17.15 -24.76
C ALA A 157 -1.70 -18.08 -23.93
N GLU A 158 -2.06 -19.24 -24.50
CA GLU A 158 -2.84 -20.27 -23.80
C GLU A 158 -2.01 -21.06 -22.78
N ILE A 159 -0.68 -20.95 -22.84
CA ILE A 159 0.25 -21.67 -21.99
C ILE A 159 0.78 -20.73 -20.91
N PRO A 160 0.73 -21.10 -19.62
CA PRO A 160 1.28 -20.27 -18.55
C PRO A 160 2.82 -20.25 -18.60
N SER A 161 3.44 -19.11 -18.22
CA SER A 161 4.91 -18.96 -18.17
C SER A 161 5.63 -20.00 -17.31
N SER A 162 4.94 -20.62 -16.36
CA SER A 162 5.48 -21.70 -15.51
C SER A 162 5.87 -22.95 -16.30
N LEU A 163 5.22 -23.21 -17.43
CA LEU A 163 5.50 -24.36 -18.31
C LEU A 163 6.51 -24.03 -19.41
N VAL A 164 6.85 -22.75 -19.59
CA VAL A 164 7.80 -22.30 -20.60
C VAL A 164 9.23 -22.52 -20.08
N PRO A 165 10.12 -23.17 -20.87
CA PRO A 165 11.52 -23.28 -20.53
C PRO A 165 12.16 -21.90 -20.34
N LEU A 166 12.98 -21.74 -19.29
CA LEU A 166 13.67 -20.48 -18.99
C LEU A 166 14.59 -19.99 -20.13
N THR A 167 15.01 -20.88 -21.03
CA THR A 167 15.76 -20.53 -22.23
C THR A 167 14.95 -19.67 -23.20
N ASP A 168 13.64 -19.86 -23.21
CA ASP A 168 12.72 -19.24 -24.16
C ASP A 168 12.13 -17.93 -23.59
N CYS A 169 12.27 -17.72 -22.28
CA CYS A 169 11.94 -16.45 -21.64
C CYS A 169 12.92 -15.34 -22.05
N PRO A 170 12.47 -14.09 -22.21
CA PRO A 170 13.35 -12.99 -22.58
C PRO A 170 14.45 -12.77 -21.53
N GLY A 171 15.63 -12.38 -21.99
CA GLY A 171 16.72 -11.91 -21.12
C GLY A 171 16.53 -10.46 -20.73
N PHE A 172 17.12 -10.05 -19.61
CA PHE A 172 17.10 -8.65 -19.17
C PHE A 172 18.50 -8.23 -18.70
N SER A 173 18.98 -7.10 -19.21
CA SER A 173 20.27 -6.50 -18.87
C SER A 173 20.17 -5.01 -18.50
N GLY A 174 18.94 -4.55 -18.22
CA GLY A 174 18.68 -3.16 -17.85
C GLY A 174 18.99 -2.87 -16.38
N LYS A 175 18.74 -1.62 -15.98
CA LYS A 175 18.88 -1.19 -14.58
C LYS A 175 17.54 -1.33 -13.86
N ILE A 176 17.62 -1.78 -12.61
CA ILE A 176 16.50 -1.89 -11.68
C ILE A 176 16.66 -0.82 -10.60
N HIS A 177 15.54 -0.20 -10.24
CA HIS A 177 15.45 0.81 -9.20
C HIS A 177 14.59 0.26 -8.05
N VAL A 178 15.09 0.32 -6.82
CA VAL A 178 14.43 -0.28 -5.63
C VAL A 178 13.70 0.78 -4.82
N TYR A 179 12.58 0.39 -4.21
CA TYR A 179 11.75 1.24 -3.34
C TYR A 179 11.39 0.49 -2.06
N HIS A 180 11.30 1.21 -0.93
CA HIS A 180 10.90 0.60 0.36
C HIS A 180 9.40 0.67 0.67
N SER A 181 8.62 1.32 -0.18
CA SER A 181 7.17 1.38 -0.01
C SER A 181 6.44 1.71 -1.31
N ALA A 182 5.17 1.35 -1.32
CA ALA A 182 4.18 1.82 -2.27
C ALA A 182 2.99 2.43 -1.52
N VAL A 183 2.24 3.31 -2.18
CA VAL A 183 1.04 3.94 -1.63
C VAL A 183 -0.15 3.44 -2.43
N ALA A 184 -1.06 2.74 -1.76
CA ALA A 184 -2.34 2.35 -2.31
C ALA A 184 -3.37 3.44 -2.05
N ARG A 185 -4.23 3.69 -3.04
CA ARG A 185 -5.33 4.65 -3.00
C ARG A 185 -6.57 3.95 -3.51
N PHE A 186 -7.61 3.91 -2.70
CA PHE A 186 -8.85 3.19 -3.03
C PHE A 186 -10.07 3.99 -2.62
N TYR A 187 -11.20 3.66 -3.22
CA TYR A 187 -12.48 4.26 -2.89
C TYR A 187 -13.19 3.46 -1.80
N ALA A 188 -13.62 4.14 -0.76
CA ALA A 188 -14.43 3.66 0.35
C ALA A 188 -15.83 4.31 0.30
N PRO A 189 -16.85 3.61 -0.21
CA PRO A 189 -18.19 4.17 -0.40
C PRO A 189 -18.86 4.61 0.90
N SER A 190 -18.63 3.88 1.99
CA SER A 190 -19.24 4.10 3.30
C SER A 190 -18.68 5.31 4.07
N ASP A 191 -17.55 5.88 3.64
CA ASP A 191 -16.96 7.06 4.30
C ASP A 191 -17.58 8.36 3.76
N LEU A 192 -18.59 8.85 4.47
CA LEU A 192 -19.27 10.12 4.17
C LEU A 192 -18.45 11.35 4.61
N CYS A 193 -17.34 11.18 5.34
CA CYS A 193 -16.59 12.27 5.94
C CYS A 193 -15.38 12.73 5.09
N GLY A 194 -15.60 13.75 4.26
CA GLY A 194 -14.52 14.50 3.57
C GLY A 194 -13.87 13.74 2.40
N ALA A 195 -13.32 14.46 1.42
CA ALA A 195 -12.61 13.88 0.27
C ALA A 195 -13.42 12.95 -0.67
N ARG A 196 -14.75 12.91 -0.53
CA ARG A 196 -15.67 12.06 -1.33
C ARG A 196 -15.35 10.56 -1.23
N GLY A 197 -14.86 10.08 -0.09
CA GLY A 197 -14.64 8.66 0.19
C GLY A 197 -13.36 8.05 -0.39
N MET A 198 -12.38 8.86 -0.82
CA MET A 198 -11.06 8.32 -1.24
C MET A 198 -10.15 8.15 -0.02
N TYR A 199 -9.49 7.00 0.07
CA TYR A 199 -8.59 6.65 1.17
C TYR A 199 -7.20 6.29 0.64
N ARG A 200 -6.18 6.45 1.49
CA ARG A 200 -4.81 6.02 1.21
C ARG A 200 -4.24 5.17 2.32
N GLU A 201 -3.32 4.30 1.94
CA GLU A 201 -2.51 3.51 2.85
C GLU A 201 -1.11 3.29 2.27
N ARG A 202 -0.12 3.15 3.15
CA ARG A 202 1.27 2.88 2.75
C ARG A 202 1.64 1.42 3.02
N ILE A 203 1.95 0.70 1.96
CA ILE A 203 2.46 -0.68 1.97
C ILE A 203 3.98 -0.63 2.00
N ARG A 204 4.61 -1.38 2.92
CA ARG A 204 6.06 -1.34 3.13
C ARG A 204 6.75 -2.65 2.81
N SER A 205 7.95 -2.51 2.26
CA SER A 205 8.92 -3.60 2.12
C SER A 205 10.32 -3.07 2.41
N HIS A 206 10.76 -3.24 3.64
CA HIS A 206 11.99 -2.67 4.16
C HIS A 206 12.83 -3.73 4.89
N PRO A 207 14.05 -4.05 4.42
CA PRO A 207 14.87 -5.14 4.98
C PRO A 207 15.38 -4.83 6.39
N ASN A 208 15.53 -3.54 6.75
CA ASN A 208 15.95 -3.12 8.09
C ASN A 208 15.06 -2.00 8.68
N TRP A 209 13.79 -2.31 8.96
CA TRP A 209 12.83 -1.34 9.47
C TRP A 209 13.23 -0.83 10.85
N ARG A 210 13.36 0.49 10.96
CA ARG A 210 13.79 1.20 12.19
C ARG A 210 15.10 0.68 12.79
N GLY A 211 15.98 0.11 11.97
CA GLY A 211 17.28 -0.41 12.40
C GLY A 211 17.21 -1.70 13.24
N LYS A 212 16.08 -2.42 13.23
CA LYS A 212 15.86 -3.57 14.12
C LYS A 212 15.53 -4.89 13.41
N TYR A 213 14.59 -4.87 12.46
CA TYR A 213 14.08 -6.10 11.84
C TYR A 213 13.50 -5.80 10.45
N PRO A 214 13.40 -6.80 9.56
CA PRO A 214 12.72 -6.63 8.28
C PRO A 214 11.21 -6.43 8.46
N ARG A 215 10.61 -5.57 7.64
CA ARG A 215 9.17 -5.38 7.54
C ARG A 215 8.73 -5.61 6.09
N HIS A 216 7.97 -6.67 5.89
CA HIS A 216 7.40 -7.05 4.60
C HIS A 216 5.89 -7.17 4.77
N ASP A 217 5.18 -6.13 4.37
CA ASP A 217 3.73 -6.06 4.49
C ASP A 217 3.06 -7.05 3.52
N THR A 218 1.86 -7.51 3.89
CA THR A 218 1.02 -8.38 3.06
C THR A 218 0.00 -7.55 2.29
N VAL A 219 -0.39 -8.02 1.11
CA VAL A 219 -1.27 -7.32 0.18
C VAL A 219 -2.27 -8.27 -0.48
N PHE A 220 -3.44 -7.76 -0.84
CA PHE A 220 -4.37 -8.39 -1.77
C PHE A 220 -3.87 -8.15 -3.19
N ILE A 221 -3.80 -9.21 -3.98
CA ILE A 221 -3.41 -9.19 -5.39
C ILE A 221 -4.59 -9.74 -6.19
N GLU A 222 -5.09 -8.95 -7.13
CA GLU A 222 -6.12 -9.35 -8.07
C GLU A 222 -5.53 -10.32 -9.10
N THR A 223 -6.13 -11.50 -9.21
CA THR A 223 -5.75 -12.54 -10.18
C THR A 223 -6.82 -12.73 -11.25
N ASP A 224 -8.08 -12.48 -10.91
CA ASP A 224 -9.21 -12.57 -11.83
C ASP A 224 -10.25 -11.50 -11.46
N ALA A 225 -10.42 -10.50 -12.32
CA ALA A 225 -11.34 -9.39 -12.10
C ALA A 225 -12.82 -9.78 -12.29
N ASP A 226 -13.10 -10.92 -12.91
CA ASP A 226 -14.47 -11.41 -13.13
C ASP A 226 -15.01 -12.18 -11.91
N LEU A 227 -14.14 -12.55 -10.97
CA LEU A 227 -14.50 -13.27 -9.75
C LEU A 227 -14.63 -12.31 -8.55
N PRO A 228 -15.70 -12.44 -7.73
CA PRO A 228 -15.93 -11.51 -6.64
C PRO A 228 -15.07 -11.80 -5.41
N GLY A 229 -14.72 -10.72 -4.70
CA GLY A 229 -14.03 -10.78 -3.41
C GLY A 229 -12.78 -11.67 -3.45
N MET A 230 -12.63 -12.52 -2.44
CA MET A 230 -11.46 -13.40 -2.33
C MET A 230 -11.36 -14.50 -3.40
N GLN A 231 -12.41 -14.77 -4.17
CA GLN A 231 -12.33 -15.78 -5.24
C GLN A 231 -11.49 -15.30 -6.42
N GLY A 232 -11.46 -13.98 -6.66
CA GLY A 232 -10.62 -13.34 -7.67
C GLY A 232 -9.28 -12.83 -7.15
N MET A 233 -8.92 -13.14 -5.90
CA MET A 233 -7.75 -12.58 -5.24
C MET A 233 -6.89 -13.60 -4.50
N VAL A 234 -5.59 -13.32 -4.45
CA VAL A 234 -4.60 -14.07 -3.68
C VAL A 234 -3.82 -13.10 -2.79
N ILE A 235 -3.27 -13.59 -1.67
CA ILE A 235 -2.44 -12.77 -0.79
C ILE A 235 -0.98 -12.89 -1.20
N GLY A 236 -0.31 -11.74 -1.31
CA GLY A 236 1.14 -11.66 -1.49
C GLY A 236 1.81 -11.03 -0.28
N ARG A 237 2.95 -11.57 0.17
CA ARG A 237 3.86 -10.85 1.07
C ARG A 237 4.93 -10.16 0.24
N VAL A 238 5.01 -8.83 0.32
CA VAL A 238 5.92 -8.06 -0.54
C VAL A 238 7.33 -8.08 0.00
N LEU A 239 8.24 -8.70 -0.75
CA LEU A 239 9.67 -8.79 -0.44
C LEU A 239 10.48 -7.60 -0.97
N LEU A 240 10.08 -7.05 -2.12
CA LEU A 240 10.78 -5.96 -2.79
C LEU A 240 9.79 -5.16 -3.65
N PHE A 241 9.88 -3.84 -3.63
CA PHE A 241 9.29 -3.00 -4.68
C PHE A 241 10.39 -2.51 -5.60
N PHE A 242 10.16 -2.55 -6.91
CA PHE A 242 11.15 -2.11 -7.87
C PHE A 242 10.52 -1.61 -9.18
N SER A 243 11.26 -0.80 -9.93
CA SER A 243 10.91 -0.43 -11.30
C SER A 243 12.08 -0.67 -12.24
N PHE A 244 11.76 -0.86 -13.52
CA PHE A 244 12.76 -1.05 -14.57
C PHE A 244 12.19 -0.59 -15.91
N LYS A 245 13.08 -0.41 -16.89
CA LYS A 245 12.70 -0.10 -18.27
C LYS A 245 12.96 -1.28 -19.20
N PHE A 246 11.97 -1.62 -20.02
CA PHE A 246 12.06 -2.68 -21.02
C PHE A 246 11.33 -2.22 -22.29
N HIS A 247 11.98 -2.31 -23.45
CA HIS A 247 11.46 -1.78 -24.73
C HIS A 247 10.92 -0.33 -24.67
N ASP A 248 11.59 0.54 -23.91
CA ASP A 248 11.23 1.96 -23.69
C ASP A 248 9.97 2.21 -22.85
N GLU A 249 9.38 1.13 -22.30
CA GLU A 249 8.30 1.19 -21.33
C GLU A 249 8.83 1.02 -19.89
N GLU A 250 8.23 1.74 -18.94
CA GLU A 250 8.59 1.68 -17.52
C GLU A 250 7.61 0.80 -16.77
N PHE A 251 8.11 -0.28 -16.19
CA PHE A 251 7.33 -1.23 -15.41
C PHE A 251 7.54 -0.97 -13.92
N SER A 252 6.44 -0.94 -13.17
CA SER A 252 6.45 -0.88 -11.71
C SER A 252 6.00 -2.21 -11.15
N CYS A 253 6.88 -2.89 -10.41
CA CYS A 253 6.67 -4.26 -9.98
C CYS A 253 6.94 -4.47 -8.48
N ALA A 254 6.41 -5.57 -7.99
CA ALA A 254 6.70 -6.09 -6.66
C ALA A 254 7.15 -7.55 -6.77
N LEU A 255 8.17 -7.91 -5.98
CA LEU A 255 8.53 -9.30 -5.72
C LEU A 255 7.72 -9.77 -4.52
N VAL A 256 6.98 -10.86 -4.67
CA VAL A 256 6.06 -11.34 -3.64
C VAL A 256 6.25 -12.83 -3.36
N ASN A 257 5.96 -13.22 -2.11
CA ASN A 257 5.71 -14.61 -1.76
C ASN A 257 4.21 -14.85 -1.71
N TRP A 258 3.73 -15.92 -2.35
CA TRP A 258 2.31 -16.22 -2.36
C TRP A 258 1.85 -16.85 -1.04
N LEU A 259 0.68 -16.41 -0.60
CA LEU A 259 -0.14 -17.06 0.42
C LEU A 259 -1.49 -17.38 -0.22
N VAL A 260 -1.68 -18.66 -0.54
CA VAL A 260 -2.82 -19.14 -1.32
C VAL A 260 -3.98 -19.56 -0.42
N PRO A 261 -5.24 -19.34 -0.84
CA PRO A 261 -6.41 -19.86 -0.14
C PRO A 261 -6.33 -21.39 0.08
N VAL A 262 -6.78 -21.86 1.24
CA VAL A 262 -6.80 -23.29 1.57
C VAL A 262 -7.99 -24.01 0.93
N GLY A 263 -9.04 -23.28 0.57
CA GLY A 263 -10.21 -23.77 -0.16
C GLY A 263 -11.02 -22.61 -0.75
N ASP A 264 -12.14 -22.96 -1.40
CA ASP A 264 -12.94 -22.01 -2.21
C ASP A 264 -14.01 -21.25 -1.41
N ARG A 265 -14.02 -21.42 -0.08
CA ARG A 265 -14.96 -20.77 0.83
C ARG A 265 -14.28 -20.40 2.15
N PRO A 266 -14.84 -19.43 2.90
CA PRO A 266 -14.40 -19.13 4.25
C PRO A 266 -14.50 -20.34 5.19
N ASP A 267 -13.73 -20.32 6.27
CA ASP A 267 -13.79 -21.30 7.34
C ASP A 267 -15.18 -21.32 8.00
N ASP A 268 -15.73 -22.51 8.23
CA ASP A 268 -17.13 -22.69 8.68
C ASP A 268 -17.35 -22.19 10.12
N GLU A 269 -16.32 -22.16 10.97
CA GLU A 269 -16.44 -21.73 12.37
C GLU A 269 -16.27 -20.21 12.52
N THR A 270 -15.27 -19.65 11.85
CA THR A 270 -14.89 -18.23 11.98
C THR A 270 -15.54 -17.33 10.93
N GLY A 271 -15.94 -17.88 9.79
CA GLY A 271 -16.39 -17.12 8.63
C GLY A 271 -15.27 -16.35 7.92
N LEU A 272 -13.99 -16.61 8.25
CA LEU A 272 -12.83 -15.92 7.67
C LEU A 272 -12.14 -16.80 6.62
N TRP A 273 -11.58 -16.17 5.61
CA TRP A 273 -10.75 -16.87 4.62
C TRP A 273 -9.43 -17.32 5.25
N VAL A 274 -9.04 -18.55 4.95
CA VAL A 274 -7.77 -19.13 5.41
C VAL A 274 -6.79 -19.19 4.25
N VAL A 275 -5.60 -18.65 4.47
CA VAL A 275 -4.48 -18.71 3.52
C VAL A 275 -3.26 -19.40 4.13
N LYS A 276 -2.47 -20.06 3.31
CA LYS A 276 -1.20 -20.68 3.70
C LYS A 276 -0.08 -20.24 2.76
N PRO A 277 1.16 -20.08 3.25
CA PRO A 277 2.29 -19.83 2.36
C PRO A 277 2.42 -20.96 1.34
N GLU A 278 2.61 -20.58 0.08
CA GLU A 278 2.91 -21.54 -0.98
C GLU A 278 4.40 -21.85 -1.00
N PHE A 279 4.74 -23.11 -1.26
CA PHE A 279 6.11 -23.60 -1.30
C PHE A 279 6.38 -24.28 -2.63
N VAL A 280 7.58 -24.05 -3.16
CA VAL A 280 8.15 -24.81 -4.27
C VAL A 280 9.38 -25.52 -3.74
N GLY A 281 9.26 -26.84 -3.55
CA GLY A 281 10.24 -27.61 -2.77
C GLY A 281 10.23 -27.16 -1.30
N ASN A 282 11.40 -26.82 -0.76
CA ASN A 282 11.55 -26.38 0.64
C ASN A 282 11.62 -24.84 0.79
N GLN A 283 11.40 -24.08 -0.27
CA GLN A 283 11.41 -22.62 -0.24
C GLN A 283 10.03 -22.06 -0.56
N ARG A 284 9.72 -20.88 -0.01
CA ARG A 284 8.48 -20.17 -0.37
C ARG A 284 8.49 -19.87 -1.87
N SER A 285 7.32 -19.94 -2.49
CA SER A 285 7.18 -19.50 -3.87
C SER A 285 7.45 -18.00 -3.97
N VAL A 286 8.00 -17.59 -5.11
CA VAL A 286 8.35 -16.20 -5.42
C VAL A 286 7.80 -15.89 -6.79
N ALA A 287 7.15 -14.73 -6.93
CA ALA A 287 6.70 -14.21 -8.21
C ALA A 287 6.92 -12.71 -8.31
N VAL A 288 7.02 -12.22 -9.54
CA VAL A 288 6.99 -10.79 -9.84
C VAL A 288 5.58 -10.44 -10.32
N VAL A 289 4.98 -9.43 -9.70
CA VAL A 289 3.65 -8.93 -10.07
C VAL A 289 3.73 -7.45 -10.42
N HIS A 290 2.85 -6.99 -11.32
CA HIS A 290 2.72 -5.56 -11.58
C HIS A 290 2.11 -4.89 -10.35
N VAL A 291 2.58 -3.70 -9.98
CA VAL A 291 2.05 -2.96 -8.82
C VAL A 291 0.56 -2.64 -8.99
N ASP A 292 0.08 -2.51 -10.23
CA ASP A 292 -1.35 -2.27 -10.50
C ASP A 292 -2.25 -3.48 -10.18
N SER A 293 -1.70 -4.70 -10.10
CA SER A 293 -2.47 -5.87 -9.62
C SER A 293 -2.65 -5.88 -8.11
N ILE A 294 -1.88 -5.06 -7.38
CA ILE A 294 -2.04 -4.93 -5.94
C ILE A 294 -3.25 -4.05 -5.68
N VAL A 295 -4.23 -4.58 -4.95
CA VAL A 295 -5.43 -3.82 -4.63
C VAL A 295 -5.20 -2.94 -3.41
N ARG A 296 -4.73 -3.56 -2.31
CA ARG A 296 -4.48 -2.92 -1.02
C ARG A 296 -3.71 -3.84 -0.07
N GLY A 297 -3.26 -3.33 1.07
CA GLY A 297 -2.68 -4.06 2.18
C GLY A 297 -3.67 -5.05 2.79
N ALA A 298 -3.17 -6.22 3.14
CA ALA A 298 -3.91 -7.27 3.81
C ALA A 298 -3.37 -7.43 5.24
N HIS A 299 -4.27 -7.64 6.19
CA HIS A 299 -3.91 -7.99 7.56
C HIS A 299 -4.19 -9.47 7.82
N LEU A 300 -3.19 -10.19 8.31
CA LEU A 300 -3.26 -11.62 8.58
C LEU A 300 -3.22 -11.91 10.08
N LEU A 301 -4.08 -12.82 10.53
CA LEU A 301 -4.08 -13.34 11.89
C LEU A 301 -3.52 -14.76 11.88
N PRO A 302 -2.49 -15.09 12.67
CA PRO A 302 -1.95 -16.44 12.69
C PRO A 302 -2.97 -17.44 13.26
N ILE A 303 -3.06 -18.61 12.65
CA ILE A 303 -3.80 -19.74 13.21
C ILE A 303 -2.90 -20.43 14.23
N TYR A 304 -3.25 -20.27 15.51
CA TYR A 304 -2.50 -20.86 16.60
C TYR A 304 -2.74 -22.38 16.68
N GLY A 305 -1.68 -23.11 16.97
CA GLY A 305 -1.78 -24.53 17.34
C GLY A 305 -2.09 -24.70 18.83
N THR A 306 -1.88 -25.92 19.32
CA THR A 306 -2.08 -26.26 20.74
C THR A 306 -0.90 -25.88 21.64
N ALA A 307 0.28 -25.61 21.06
CA ALA A 307 1.47 -25.23 21.79
C ALA A 307 1.47 -23.74 22.14
N GLY A 308 1.95 -23.41 23.35
CA GLY A 308 2.23 -22.03 23.72
C GLY A 308 3.35 -21.43 22.87
N LEU A 309 3.27 -20.12 22.63
CA LEU A 309 4.39 -19.40 22.03
C LEU A 309 5.54 -19.24 23.04
N PRO A 310 6.80 -19.31 22.60
CA PRO A 310 7.94 -18.95 23.44
C PRO A 310 7.78 -17.53 24.02
N GLU A 311 8.24 -17.32 25.25
CA GLU A 311 8.17 -15.98 25.90
C GLU A 311 8.97 -14.91 25.15
N ASP A 312 10.02 -15.33 24.44
CA ASP A 312 10.90 -14.50 23.63
C ASP A 312 10.47 -14.43 22.14
N PHE A 313 9.26 -14.91 21.81
CA PHE A 313 8.73 -14.85 20.45
C PHE A 313 8.62 -13.40 19.96
N HIS A 314 9.42 -13.05 18.96
CA HIS A 314 9.41 -11.71 18.41
C HIS A 314 8.32 -11.59 17.32
N PHE A 315 7.42 -10.61 17.48
CA PHE A 315 6.27 -10.40 16.58
C PHE A 315 6.65 -10.24 15.10
N SER A 316 7.87 -9.79 14.76
CA SER A 316 8.32 -9.67 13.37
C SER A 316 8.41 -11.01 12.63
N GLN A 317 8.48 -12.13 13.36
CA GLN A 317 8.55 -13.48 12.80
C GLN A 317 7.16 -14.12 12.62
N ALA A 318 6.08 -13.40 12.97
CA ALA A 318 4.72 -13.94 12.90
C ALA A 318 4.33 -14.37 11.47
N LEU A 319 4.81 -13.72 10.43
CA LEU A 319 4.52 -14.14 9.04
C LEU A 319 5.39 -15.30 8.54
N ASP A 320 6.36 -15.74 9.34
CA ASP A 320 7.35 -16.76 9.00
C ASP A 320 7.07 -18.10 9.69
N VAL A 321 6.60 -18.07 10.93
CA VAL A 321 6.52 -19.25 11.82
C VAL A 321 5.21 -20.04 11.71
N PHE A 322 4.08 -19.39 11.43
CA PHE A 322 2.79 -20.06 11.39
C PHE A 322 2.52 -20.71 10.03
N ARG A 323 1.76 -21.82 10.06
CA ARG A 323 1.46 -22.62 8.87
C ARG A 323 0.33 -22.04 8.02
N ALA A 324 -0.60 -21.35 8.67
CA ALA A 324 -1.78 -20.78 8.04
C ALA A 324 -2.23 -19.52 8.80
N TYR A 325 -3.00 -18.70 8.12
CA TYR A 325 -3.45 -17.40 8.59
C TYR A 325 -4.92 -17.17 8.20
N PHE A 326 -5.68 -16.55 9.08
CA PHE A 326 -6.96 -15.95 8.71
C PHE A 326 -6.72 -14.57 8.10
N ILE A 327 -7.46 -14.26 7.04
CA ILE A 327 -7.56 -12.89 6.53
C ILE A 327 -8.48 -12.11 7.46
N ASN A 328 -7.96 -11.03 8.06
CA ASN A 328 -8.73 -10.22 8.98
C ASN A 328 -9.62 -9.22 8.24
N SER A 329 -10.86 -9.62 7.94
CA SER A 329 -11.88 -8.72 7.38
C SER A 329 -12.24 -7.56 8.32
N TYR A 330 -12.05 -7.73 9.63
CA TYR A 330 -12.45 -6.76 10.66
C TYR A 330 -11.33 -5.81 11.07
N VAL A 331 -10.20 -5.77 10.36
CA VAL A 331 -9.09 -4.85 10.69
C VAL A 331 -9.54 -3.38 10.60
N ASP A 332 -10.38 -3.08 9.61
CA ASP A 332 -11.04 -1.81 9.44
C ASP A 332 -12.32 -1.99 8.61
N HIS A 333 -13.23 -1.03 8.69
CA HIS A 333 -14.51 -1.10 7.98
C HIS A 333 -14.39 -1.11 6.45
N HIS A 334 -13.34 -0.50 5.88
CA HIS A 334 -13.11 -0.53 4.43
C HIS A 334 -12.71 -1.92 3.97
N THR A 335 -11.86 -2.61 4.74
CA THR A 335 -11.46 -4.00 4.47
C THR A 335 -12.66 -4.93 4.61
N HIS A 336 -13.51 -4.70 5.61
CA HIS A 336 -14.74 -5.46 5.77
C HIS A 336 -15.68 -5.28 4.58
N GLU A 337 -15.95 -4.04 4.18
CA GLU A 337 -16.75 -3.73 2.99
C GLU A 337 -16.14 -4.37 1.74
N PHE A 338 -14.84 -4.14 1.50
CA PHE A 338 -14.09 -4.70 0.37
C PHE A 338 -14.24 -6.22 0.22
N LEU A 339 -14.16 -6.98 1.32
CA LEU A 339 -14.28 -8.44 1.29
C LEU A 339 -15.72 -8.96 1.38
N ALA A 340 -16.66 -8.15 1.88
CA ALA A 340 -18.06 -8.53 2.03
C ALA A 340 -18.93 -8.17 0.82
N THR A 341 -18.45 -7.29 -0.08
CA THR A 341 -19.18 -6.98 -1.32
C THR A 341 -19.22 -8.24 -2.21
N PRO A 342 -20.42 -8.70 -2.62
CA PRO A 342 -20.59 -9.90 -3.43
C PRO A 342 -20.15 -9.73 -4.88
#